data_AF-A0A5B0ASU4-F1
#
_entry.id   AF-A0A5B0ASU4-F1
#
_cell.length_a   1.000
_cell.length_b   1.000
_cell.length_c   1.000
_cell.angle_alpha   90.00
_cell.angle_beta   90.00
_cell.angle_gamma   90.00
#
_symmetry.space_group_name_H-M   'P 1'
#
loop_
_entity.id
_entity.type
_entity.pdbx_description
1 polymer ?
#
loop_
_entity_poly.entity_id
_entity_poly.type
_entity_poly.pdbx_seq_one_letter_code
_entity_poly.pdbx_strand_id
1 'polypeptide(L)'
;MPASTPLTGMGRVPWSRLRDSTGSATAIPLLLSSVAWGDAGTAAAALKDLRERICQYGFVVEQATAATVPFLWELAQAPQVTCRPQILLLLKNIADARQWESIAGAYPKLLNHRENPAAWERAARDAVHSHQEALDVLMSEDDTEITHATTELARTLGRQPC
;
A
#
# COMPACT_ATOMS: atom_id res chain seq x y z
N MET A 1 -18.61 19.19 -0.09
CA MET A 1 -17.64 18.70 -1.11
C MET A 1 -18.10 17.32 -1.51
N PRO A 2 -18.27 16.99 -2.81
CA PRO A 2 -18.64 15.62 -3.18
C PRO A 2 -17.51 14.70 -2.73
N ALA A 3 -17.82 13.67 -1.94
CA ALA A 3 -16.86 12.66 -1.55
C ALA A 3 -16.35 12.00 -2.84
N SER A 4 -15.05 12.14 -3.13
CA SER A 4 -14.40 11.39 -4.20
C SER A 4 -14.72 9.93 -3.99
N THR A 5 -15.35 9.29 -4.98
CA THR A 5 -15.62 7.86 -4.89
C THR A 5 -14.27 7.14 -4.90
N PRO A 6 -13.88 6.47 -3.81
CA PRO A 6 -12.59 5.79 -3.77
C PRO A 6 -12.58 4.65 -4.78
N LEU A 7 -11.38 4.23 -5.17
CA LEU A 7 -11.11 3.12 -6.08
C LEU A 7 -11.31 3.47 -7.57
N THR A 8 -11.06 4.73 -7.93
CA THR A 8 -11.23 5.18 -9.32
C THR A 8 -10.19 4.50 -10.23
N GLY A 9 -10.65 3.80 -11.26
CA GLY A 9 -9.76 3.16 -12.23
C GLY A 9 -9.29 1.75 -11.88
N MET A 10 -9.78 1.15 -10.80
CA MET A 10 -9.51 -0.25 -10.43
C MET A 10 -9.75 -1.25 -11.57
N GLY A 11 -10.79 -1.02 -12.39
CA GLY A 11 -11.10 -1.87 -13.55
C GLY A 11 -10.12 -1.75 -14.73
N ARG A 12 -9.21 -0.78 -14.72
CA ARG A 12 -8.18 -0.61 -15.77
C ARG A 12 -6.91 -1.41 -15.48
N VAL A 13 -6.70 -1.81 -14.23
CA VAL A 13 -5.54 -2.61 -13.84
C VAL A 13 -5.77 -4.07 -14.26
N PRO A 14 -4.84 -4.70 -14.99
CA PRO A 14 -4.99 -6.09 -15.44
C PRO A 14 -4.66 -7.07 -14.31
N TRP A 15 -5.47 -7.09 -13.25
CA TRP A 15 -5.25 -7.92 -12.04
C TRP A 15 -5.02 -9.40 -12.32
N SER A 16 -5.63 -9.95 -13.36
CA SER A 16 -5.42 -11.34 -13.78
C SER A 16 -4.01 -11.63 -14.29
N ARG A 17 -3.27 -10.61 -14.73
CA ARG A 17 -1.88 -10.71 -15.20
C ARG A 17 -0.87 -10.43 -14.09
N LEU A 18 -1.31 -9.81 -12.99
CA LEU A 18 -0.48 -9.53 -11.83
C LEU A 18 -0.48 -10.72 -10.87
N ARG A 19 0.64 -10.90 -10.19
CA ARG A 19 0.79 -11.93 -9.15
C ARG A 19 0.69 -11.33 -7.75
N ASP A 20 0.13 -12.12 -6.84
CA ASP A 20 0.14 -11.92 -5.39
C ASP A 20 0.63 -13.22 -4.71
N SER A 21 0.75 -13.24 -3.37
CA SER A 21 1.24 -14.43 -2.65
C SER A 21 0.38 -15.68 -2.81
N THR A 22 -0.84 -15.56 -3.35
CA THR A 22 -1.77 -16.67 -3.62
C THR A 22 -1.80 -17.08 -5.10
N GLY A 23 -1.01 -16.43 -5.95
CA GLY A 23 -0.97 -16.68 -7.39
C GLY A 23 -1.47 -15.48 -8.19
N SER A 24 -2.76 -15.41 -8.49
CA SER A 24 -3.35 -14.32 -9.29
C SER A 24 -3.97 -13.25 -8.42
N ALA A 25 -3.69 -11.99 -8.71
CA ALA A 25 -4.17 -10.82 -7.95
C ALA A 25 -5.65 -10.45 -8.16
N THR A 26 -6.46 -11.36 -8.71
CA THR A 26 -7.89 -11.12 -9.02
C THR A 26 -8.77 -10.91 -7.78
N ALA A 27 -8.32 -11.34 -6.60
CA ALA A 27 -9.03 -11.13 -5.35
C ALA A 27 -8.78 -9.73 -4.74
N ILE A 28 -7.73 -9.03 -5.16
CA ILE A 28 -7.36 -7.71 -4.61
C ILE A 28 -8.48 -6.66 -4.79
N PRO A 29 -9.13 -6.54 -5.96
CA PRO A 29 -10.27 -5.63 -6.15
C PRO A 29 -11.39 -5.80 -5.11
N LEU A 30 -11.72 -7.05 -4.78
CA LEU A 30 -12.76 -7.36 -3.80
C LEU A 30 -12.32 -6.94 -2.40
N LEU A 31 -11.08 -7.21 -2.01
CA LEU A 31 -10.54 -6.80 -0.72
C LEU A 31 -10.51 -5.27 -0.58
N LEU A 32 -10.05 -4.55 -1.61
CA LEU A 32 -10.07 -3.09 -1.63
C LEU A 32 -11.49 -2.53 -1.51
N SER A 33 -12.47 -3.16 -2.18
CA SER A 33 -13.88 -2.78 -2.06
C SER A 33 -14.43 -3.04 -0.65
N SER A 34 -14.07 -4.15 -0.02
CA SER A 34 -14.44 -4.44 1.37
C SER A 34 -13.81 -3.48 2.37
N VAL A 35 -12.58 -2.99 2.11
CA VAL A 35 -11.96 -1.92 2.90
C VAL A 35 -12.71 -0.60 2.73
N ALA A 36 -13.16 -0.28 1.51
CA ALA A 36 -13.84 0.96 1.20
C ALA A 36 -15.25 1.07 1.79
N TRP A 37 -16.01 -0.03 1.78
CA TRP A 37 -17.45 -0.03 2.01
C TRP A 37 -17.91 -0.96 3.14
N GLY A 38 -17.02 -1.76 3.70
CA GLY A 38 -17.33 -2.63 4.84
C GLY A 38 -17.50 -1.85 6.14
N ASP A 39 -18.15 -2.47 7.13
CA ASP A 39 -18.09 -2.01 8.51
C ASP A 39 -16.66 -2.10 9.06
N ALA A 40 -16.42 -1.50 10.24
CA ALA A 40 -15.07 -1.43 10.81
C ALA A 40 -14.37 -2.80 10.98
N GLY A 41 -15.12 -3.84 11.32
CA GLY A 41 -14.57 -5.20 11.45
C GLY A 41 -14.24 -5.80 10.09
N THR A 42 -15.18 -5.69 9.14
CA THR A 42 -14.99 -6.16 7.76
C THR A 42 -13.84 -5.45 7.07
N ALA A 43 -13.73 -4.13 7.20
CA ALA A 43 -12.68 -3.33 6.60
C ALA A 43 -11.29 -3.66 7.20
N ALA A 44 -11.21 -3.83 8.52
CA ALA A 44 -9.96 -4.24 9.18
C ALA A 44 -9.52 -5.65 8.78
N ALA A 45 -10.46 -6.60 8.68
CA ALA A 45 -10.17 -7.96 8.24
C ALA A 45 -9.70 -7.97 6.77
N ALA A 46 -10.42 -7.27 5.88
CA ALA A 46 -10.05 -7.17 4.47
C ALA A 46 -8.68 -6.52 4.27
N LEU A 47 -8.35 -5.50 5.06
CA LEU A 47 -7.02 -4.87 5.03
C LEU A 47 -5.92 -5.82 5.51
N LYS A 48 -6.19 -6.62 6.54
CA LYS A 48 -5.24 -7.64 7.02
C LYS A 48 -4.97 -8.69 5.95
N ASP A 49 -6.02 -9.20 5.30
CA ASP A 49 -5.90 -10.18 4.23
C ASP A 49 -5.19 -9.58 3.00
N LEU A 50 -5.46 -8.31 2.68
CA LEU A 50 -4.77 -7.58 1.62
C LEU A 50 -3.28 -7.47 1.93
N ARG A 51 -2.91 -7.09 3.15
CA ARG A 51 -1.51 -7.02 3.59
C ARG A 51 -0.82 -8.38 3.47
N GLU A 52 -1.48 -9.49 3.82
CA GLU A 52 -0.90 -10.83 3.69
C GLU A 52 -0.66 -11.23 2.22
N ARG A 53 -1.42 -10.65 1.29
CA ARG A 53 -1.26 -10.88 -0.16
C ARG A 53 -0.16 -10.06 -0.81
N ILE A 54 0.01 -8.79 -0.39
CA ILE A 54 0.87 -7.82 -1.08
C ILE A 54 2.13 -7.44 -0.28
N CYS A 55 2.14 -7.67 1.03
CA CYS A 55 3.20 -7.22 1.94
C CYS A 55 3.35 -8.19 3.13
N GLN A 56 3.56 -9.47 2.84
CA GLN A 56 3.68 -10.51 3.87
C GLN A 56 4.95 -10.29 4.71
N TYR A 57 4.82 -10.35 6.04
CA TYR A 57 5.92 -10.13 7.01
C TYR A 57 6.67 -8.78 6.90
N GLY A 58 6.10 -7.79 6.20
CA GLY A 58 6.75 -6.48 5.97
C GLY A 58 7.61 -6.41 4.71
N PHE A 59 7.55 -7.43 3.85
CA PHE A 59 8.29 -7.51 2.60
C PHE A 59 7.31 -7.45 1.42
N VAL A 60 7.66 -6.70 0.38
CA VAL A 60 6.94 -6.77 -0.90
C VAL A 60 7.24 -8.10 -1.55
N VAL A 61 6.20 -8.89 -1.76
CA VAL A 61 6.37 -10.28 -2.23
C VAL A 61 6.25 -10.33 -3.75
N GLU A 62 5.38 -9.51 -4.36
CA GLU A 62 4.92 -9.71 -5.73
C GLU A 62 4.52 -8.41 -6.47
N GLN A 63 4.30 -8.53 -7.78
CA GLN A 63 3.98 -7.43 -8.70
C GLN A 63 2.76 -6.59 -8.30
N ALA A 64 1.74 -7.20 -7.68
CA ALA A 64 0.49 -6.53 -7.39
C ALA A 64 0.61 -5.40 -6.36
N THR A 65 1.67 -5.37 -5.54
CA THR A 65 1.84 -4.38 -4.49
C THR A 65 1.92 -2.96 -5.05
N ALA A 66 2.76 -2.74 -6.07
CA ALA A 66 2.91 -1.43 -6.70
C ALA A 66 1.58 -0.94 -7.32
N ALA A 67 0.83 -1.85 -7.95
CA ALA A 67 -0.48 -1.54 -8.52
C ALA A 67 -1.56 -1.24 -7.45
N THR A 68 -1.37 -1.71 -6.21
CA THR A 68 -2.32 -1.51 -5.11
C THR A 68 -2.10 -0.18 -4.39
N VAL A 69 -0.88 0.34 -4.37
CA VAL A 69 -0.50 1.57 -3.64
C VAL A 69 -1.37 2.79 -3.96
N PRO A 70 -1.70 3.13 -5.22
CA PRO A 70 -2.54 4.29 -5.51
C PRO A 70 -3.92 4.18 -4.84
N PHE A 71 -4.50 2.97 -4.81
CA PHE A 71 -5.80 2.73 -4.17
C PHE A 71 -5.70 2.81 -2.64
N LEU A 72 -4.57 2.41 -2.04
CA LEU A 72 -4.35 2.61 -0.60
C LEU A 72 -4.33 4.11 -0.25
N TRP A 73 -3.75 4.96 -1.10
CA TRP A 73 -3.79 6.42 -0.90
C TRP A 73 -5.20 7.00 -1.04
N GLU A 74 -5.99 6.52 -2.00
CA GLU A 74 -7.40 6.94 -2.13
C GLU A 74 -8.20 6.55 -0.87
N LEU A 75 -8.01 5.33 -0.36
CA LEU A 75 -8.69 4.86 0.84
C LEU A 75 -8.24 5.59 2.10
N ALA A 76 -6.96 5.94 2.20
CA ALA A 76 -6.44 6.72 3.32
C ALA A 76 -7.04 8.14 3.37
N GLN A 77 -7.43 8.71 2.22
CA GLN A 77 -8.04 10.04 2.13
C GLN A 77 -9.57 10.02 2.19
N ALA A 78 -10.19 8.84 2.11
CA ALA A 78 -11.63 8.70 2.10
C ALA A 78 -12.19 8.72 3.54
N PRO A 79 -12.91 9.77 3.97
CA PRO A 79 -13.35 9.92 5.36
C PRO A 79 -14.35 8.84 5.82
N GLN A 80 -15.02 8.16 4.88
CA GLN A 80 -15.91 7.04 5.19
C GLN A 80 -15.17 5.75 5.56
N VAL A 81 -13.88 5.64 5.26
CA VAL A 81 -13.08 4.45 5.59
C VAL A 81 -12.72 4.51 7.06
N THR A 82 -13.05 3.45 7.81
CA THR A 82 -12.84 3.43 9.26
C THR A 82 -11.44 2.99 9.67
N CYS A 83 -10.69 2.32 8.80
CA CYS A 83 -9.36 1.77 9.09
C CYS A 83 -8.20 2.57 8.43
N ARG A 84 -8.38 3.89 8.28
CA ARG A 84 -7.40 4.80 7.66
C ARG A 84 -6.02 4.77 8.34
N PRO A 85 -5.90 4.75 9.69
CA PRO A 85 -4.60 4.64 10.35
C PRO A 85 -3.84 3.36 9.99
N GLN A 86 -4.55 2.23 9.88
CA GLN A 86 -3.96 0.95 9.52
C GLN A 86 -3.49 0.94 8.04
N ILE A 87 -4.20 1.64 7.16
CA ILE A 87 -3.78 1.82 5.75
C ILE A 87 -2.49 2.64 5.67
N LEU A 88 -2.38 3.72 6.44
CA LEU A 88 -1.16 4.53 6.51
C LEU A 88 0.04 3.73 7.04
N LEU A 89 -0.19 2.89 8.06
CA LEU A 89 0.83 1.96 8.55
C LEU A 89 1.25 0.94 7.48
N LEU A 90 0.31 0.45 6.66
CA LEU A 90 0.63 -0.43 5.54
C LEU A 90 1.49 0.28 4.48
N LEU A 91 1.13 1.52 4.11
CA LEU A 91 1.93 2.34 3.21
C LEU A 91 3.35 2.56 3.75
N LYS A 92 3.49 2.80 5.06
CA LYS A 92 4.81 2.91 5.72
C LYS A 92 5.61 1.62 5.59
N ASN A 93 5.00 0.46 5.86
CA ASN A 93 5.68 -0.82 5.73
C ASN A 93 6.15 -1.08 4.29
N ILE A 94 5.34 -0.71 3.29
CA ILE A 94 5.73 -0.79 1.87
C ILE A 94 6.89 0.16 1.57
N ALA A 95 6.88 1.37 2.12
CA ALA A 95 7.94 2.35 1.95
C ALA A 95 9.27 1.94 2.62
N ASP A 96 9.20 1.29 3.78
CA ASP A 96 10.35 0.78 4.55
C ASP A 96 10.92 -0.54 3.98
N ALA A 97 10.17 -1.26 3.14
CA ALA A 97 10.62 -2.52 2.57
C ALA A 97 11.89 -2.33 1.72
N ARG A 98 13.03 -2.79 2.23
CA ARG A 98 14.36 -2.78 1.56
C ARG A 98 15.06 -4.14 1.61
N GLN A 99 14.31 -5.16 1.98
CA GLN A 99 14.86 -6.43 2.37
C GLN A 99 15.31 -7.23 1.15
N TRP A 100 14.55 -7.16 0.05
CA TRP A 100 14.98 -7.77 -1.21
C TRP A 100 16.17 -7.04 -1.83
N GLU A 101 16.24 -5.71 -1.73
CA GLU A 101 17.43 -4.97 -2.15
C GLU A 101 18.68 -5.33 -1.32
N SER A 102 18.52 -5.51 -0.01
CA SER A 102 19.64 -5.94 0.85
C SER A 102 20.10 -7.36 0.53
N ILE A 103 19.18 -8.29 0.31
CA ILE A 103 19.48 -9.67 -0.10
C ILE A 103 20.13 -9.68 -1.48
N ALA A 104 19.64 -8.85 -2.42
CA ALA A 104 20.19 -8.70 -3.76
C ALA A 104 21.66 -8.25 -3.74
N GLY A 105 21.99 -7.27 -2.88
CA GLY A 105 23.36 -6.79 -2.70
C GLY A 105 24.29 -7.84 -2.08
N ALA A 106 23.80 -8.64 -1.14
CA ALA A 106 24.58 -9.70 -0.48
C ALA A 106 24.73 -10.96 -1.34
N TYR A 107 23.71 -11.31 -2.14
CA TYR A 107 23.66 -12.54 -2.92
C TYR A 107 23.11 -12.30 -4.34
N PRO A 108 23.90 -11.71 -5.25
CA PRO A 108 23.45 -11.37 -6.60
C PRO A 108 22.96 -12.59 -7.40
N LYS A 109 23.47 -13.80 -7.09
CA LYS A 109 23.10 -15.05 -7.76
C LYS A 109 21.66 -15.51 -7.44
N LEU A 110 21.05 -15.05 -6.34
CA LEU A 110 19.64 -15.31 -6.05
C LEU A 110 18.70 -14.57 -7.01
N LEU A 111 19.19 -13.52 -7.69
CA LEU A 111 18.42 -12.67 -8.60
C LEU A 111 18.32 -13.21 -10.04
N ASN A 112 18.90 -14.38 -10.32
CA ASN A 112 18.75 -15.05 -11.61
C ASN A 112 17.40 -15.77 -11.77
N HIS A 113 16.44 -15.57 -10.85
CA HIS A 113 15.06 -15.95 -11.10
C HIS A 113 14.42 -14.98 -12.09
N ARG A 114 13.55 -15.50 -12.97
CA ARG A 114 12.77 -14.69 -13.94
C ARG A 114 11.92 -13.61 -13.26
N GLU A 115 11.74 -13.74 -11.96
CA GLU A 115 11.04 -12.85 -11.05
C GLU A 115 12.10 -12.05 -10.28
N ASN A 116 11.98 -10.72 -10.29
CA ASN A 116 12.94 -9.81 -9.66
C ASN A 116 12.26 -9.10 -8.47
N PRO A 117 12.25 -9.71 -7.27
CA PRO A 117 11.63 -9.15 -6.08
C PRO A 117 12.15 -7.77 -5.69
N ALA A 118 13.44 -7.50 -5.92
CA ALA A 118 14.02 -6.18 -5.65
C ALA A 118 13.45 -5.09 -6.57
N ALA A 119 13.15 -5.43 -7.83
CA ALA A 119 12.47 -4.50 -8.74
C ALA A 119 11.01 -4.24 -8.31
N TRP A 120 10.31 -5.24 -7.79
CA TRP A 120 8.94 -5.07 -7.28
C TRP A 120 8.91 -4.22 -6.01
N GLU A 121 9.84 -4.47 -5.09
CA GLU A 121 10.04 -3.68 -3.88
C GLU A 121 10.34 -2.21 -4.21
N ARG A 122 11.21 -1.96 -5.20
CA ARG A 122 11.48 -0.61 -5.69
C ARG A 122 10.25 0.05 -6.32
N ALA A 123 9.56 -0.65 -7.23
CA ALA A 123 8.37 -0.11 -7.88
C ALA A 123 7.26 0.24 -6.87
N ALA A 124 7.09 -0.59 -5.83
CA ALA A 124 6.12 -0.32 -4.77
C ALA A 124 6.51 0.93 -3.95
N ARG A 125 7.79 1.09 -3.59
CA ARG A 125 8.27 2.30 -2.91
C ARG A 125 8.12 3.55 -3.78
N ASP A 126 8.48 3.47 -5.06
CA ASP A 126 8.34 4.59 -5.99
C ASP A 126 6.87 5.01 -6.12
N ALA A 127 5.95 4.04 -6.14
CA ALA A 127 4.51 4.32 -6.14
C ALA A 127 4.05 5.05 -4.87
N VAL A 128 4.61 4.72 -3.69
CA VAL A 128 4.29 5.41 -2.43
C VAL A 128 4.83 6.84 -2.48
N HIS A 129 6.08 7.03 -2.89
CA HIS A 129 6.70 8.36 -3.00
C HIS A 129 5.99 9.27 -4.00
N SER A 130 5.47 8.71 -5.09
CA SER A 130 4.78 9.48 -6.14
C SER A 130 3.49 10.14 -5.66
N HIS A 131 2.89 9.66 -4.56
CA HIS A 131 1.63 10.17 -4.00
C HIS A 131 1.82 10.86 -2.65
N GLN A 132 3.05 11.24 -2.30
CA GLN A 132 3.38 11.88 -1.01
C GLN A 132 2.69 13.23 -0.77
N GLU A 133 2.14 13.86 -1.81
CA GLU A 133 1.34 15.09 -1.71
C GLU A 133 0.04 14.89 -0.91
N ALA A 134 -0.49 13.66 -0.88
CA ALA A 134 -1.64 13.32 -0.05
C ALA A 134 -1.36 13.42 1.46
N LEU A 135 -0.08 13.40 1.88
CA LEU A 135 0.30 13.60 3.28
C LEU A 135 -0.13 14.97 3.80
N ASP A 136 -0.04 16.01 2.97
CA ASP A 136 -0.34 17.39 3.39
C ASP A 136 -1.82 17.54 3.75
N VAL A 137 -2.70 16.88 3.00
CA VAL A 137 -4.14 16.81 3.30
C VAL A 137 -4.39 16.06 4.61
N LEU A 138 -3.78 14.89 4.78
CA LEU A 138 -3.97 14.04 5.96
C LEU A 138 -3.42 14.67 7.24
N MET A 139 -2.32 15.43 7.17
CA MET A 139 -1.76 16.15 8.32
C MET A 139 -2.59 17.37 8.74
N SER A 140 -3.46 17.87 7.86
CA SER A 140 -4.38 18.96 8.17
C SER A 140 -5.67 18.49 8.88
N GLU A 141 -5.84 17.19 9.08
CA GLU A 141 -7.02 16.64 9.74
C GLU A 141 -6.92 16.68 11.27
N ASP A 142 -8.04 16.99 11.93
CA ASP A 142 -8.16 16.99 13.40
C ASP A 142 -8.33 15.56 13.98
N ASP A 143 -7.52 14.61 13.51
CA ASP A 143 -7.49 13.23 14.00
C ASP A 143 -6.06 12.88 14.44
N THR A 144 -5.89 12.60 15.73
CA THR A 144 -4.58 12.33 16.33
C THR A 144 -3.97 11.01 15.89
N GLU A 145 -4.79 10.00 15.60
CA GLU A 145 -4.32 8.68 15.14
C GLU A 145 -3.85 8.78 13.68
N ILE A 146 -4.61 9.49 12.85
CA ILE A 146 -4.24 9.79 11.45
C ILE A 146 -2.99 10.67 11.42
N THR A 147 -2.92 11.72 12.24
CA THR A 147 -1.74 12.61 12.30
C THR A 147 -0.49 11.84 12.71
N HIS A 148 -0.58 10.97 13.72
CA HIS A 148 0.53 10.13 14.15
C HIS A 148 1.00 9.18 13.03
N ALA A 149 0.08 8.43 12.42
CA ALA A 149 0.40 7.49 11.35
C ALA A 149 0.98 8.20 10.11
N THR A 150 0.46 9.38 9.77
CA THR A 150 0.93 10.23 8.66
C THR A 150 2.32 10.78 8.95
N THR A 151 2.60 11.20 10.18
CA THR A 151 3.94 11.67 10.60
C THR A 151 4.99 10.57 10.50
N GLU A 152 4.65 9.35 10.93
CA GLU A 152 5.54 8.20 10.82
C GLU A 152 5.83 7.84 9.34
N LEU A 153 4.81 7.88 8.49
CA LEU A 153 4.98 7.69 7.04
C LEU A 153 5.86 8.79 6.43
N ALA A 154 5.63 10.06 6.76
CA ALA A 154 6.42 11.19 6.27
C ALA A 154 7.91 11.05 6.62
N ARG A 155 8.23 10.62 7.86
CA ARG A 155 9.60 10.31 8.29
C ARG A 155 10.24 9.22 7.44
N THR A 156 9.52 8.13 7.18
CA THR A 156 10.00 7.05 6.31
C THR A 156 10.30 7.53 4.88
N LEU A 157 9.48 8.46 4.35
CA LEU A 157 9.69 9.06 3.03
C LEU A 157 10.79 10.15 3.02
N GLY A 158 11.41 10.45 4.17
CA GLY A 158 12.42 11.50 4.28
C GLY A 158 11.86 12.93 4.23
N ARG A 159 10.53 13.08 4.37
CA ARG A 159 9.87 14.38 4.44
C ARG A 159 9.83 14.80 5.92
N GLN A 160 10.56 15.85 6.28
CA GLN A 160 10.40 16.46 7.60
C GLN A 160 9.08 17.23 7.61
N PRO A 161 8.23 17.06 8.64
CA PRO A 161 7.13 17.99 8.86
C PRO A 161 7.73 19.39 9.08
N CYS A 162 7.21 20.37 8.35
CA CYS A 162 7.63 21.78 8.47
C CYS A 162 7.35 22.33 9.86
#